data_AF-A0A3D0ZE71-F1
#
_entry.id   AF-A0A3D0ZE71-F1
#
_cell.length_a   1.000
_cell.length_b   1.000
_cell.length_c   1.000
_cell.angle_alpha   90.00
_cell.angle_beta   90.00
_cell.angle_gamma   90.00
#
_symmetry.space_group_name_H-M   'P 1'
#
loop_
_entity.id
_entity.type
_entity.pdbx_description
1 polymer ?
#
loop_
_entity_poly.entity_id
_entity_poly.type
_entity_poly.pdbx_seq_one_letter_code
_entity_poly.pdbx_strand_id
1 'polypeptide(L)'
;MGTIVSTMRVGQKPTKEELKQIRAEIKEARKMPAVYDPDCPPSTPEALAEFAAMARETRKTRRSPSPVVALRVKPEVLSKYKNLGKGYTSIMADVLDYVAENPEILYKISKTDE
;
A
#
# COMPACT_ATOMS: atom_id res chain seq x y z
N MET A 1 -21.82 -12.92 -28.38
CA MET A 1 -21.44 -11.70 -29.13
C MET A 1 -22.22 -10.53 -28.52
N GLY A 2 -21.65 -9.83 -27.54
CA GLY A 2 -22.32 -8.69 -26.91
C GLY A 2 -22.05 -7.42 -27.70
N THR A 3 -23.10 -6.73 -28.15
CA THR A 3 -22.98 -5.46 -28.87
C THR A 3 -22.59 -4.37 -27.88
N ILE A 4 -21.41 -3.78 -28.02
CA ILE A 4 -21.02 -2.59 -27.26
C ILE A 4 -21.74 -1.40 -27.90
N VAL A 5 -22.74 -0.86 -27.21
CA VAL A 5 -23.63 0.19 -27.74
C VAL A 5 -22.99 1.59 -27.64
N SER A 6 -22.00 1.78 -26.77
CA SER A 6 -21.33 3.08 -26.61
C SER A 6 -19.93 2.96 -26.02
N THR A 7 -18.94 3.59 -26.66
CA THR A 7 -17.57 3.74 -26.13
C THR A 7 -17.37 5.16 -25.60
N MET A 8 -17.26 5.31 -24.27
CA MET A 8 -16.97 6.61 -23.64
C MET A 8 -15.45 6.85 -23.61
N ARG A 9 -15.01 8.03 -24.08
CA ARG A 9 -13.61 8.45 -24.00
C ARG A 9 -13.33 9.15 -22.67
N VAL A 10 -12.15 8.91 -22.10
CA VAL A 10 -11.71 9.54 -20.84
C VAL A 10 -11.70 11.06 -21.02
N GLY A 11 -12.45 11.79 -20.18
CA GLY A 11 -12.55 13.26 -20.23
C GLY A 11 -13.77 13.82 -20.98
N GLN A 12 -14.59 12.98 -21.59
CA GLN A 12 -15.82 13.41 -22.26
C GLN A 12 -16.90 13.74 -21.21
N LYS A 13 -17.40 14.99 -21.22
CA LYS A 13 -18.50 15.41 -20.34
C LYS A 13 -19.83 14.89 -20.93
N PRO A 14 -20.73 14.29 -20.13
CA PRO A 14 -22.00 13.77 -20.63
C PRO A 14 -22.86 14.89 -21.23
N THR A 15 -23.65 14.52 -22.24
CA THR A 15 -24.57 15.44 -22.93
C THR A 15 -25.67 15.91 -21.96
N LYS A 16 -26.27 17.09 -22.18
CA LYS A 16 -27.30 17.64 -21.26
C LYS A 16 -28.51 16.70 -21.06
N GLU A 17 -28.81 15.87 -22.04
CA GLU A 17 -29.89 14.89 -22.01
C GLU A 17 -29.53 13.65 -21.20
N GLU A 18 -28.31 13.13 -21.36
CA GLU A 18 -27.76 12.05 -20.53
C GLU A 18 -27.72 12.45 -19.06
N LEU A 19 -27.33 13.70 -18.76
CA LEU A 19 -27.37 14.23 -17.39
C LEU A 19 -28.79 14.27 -16.81
N LYS A 20 -29.82 14.51 -17.63
CA LYS A 20 -31.21 14.46 -17.17
C LYS A 20 -31.66 13.03 -16.91
N GLN A 21 -31.29 12.08 -17.77
CA GLN A 21 -31.59 10.65 -17.60
C GLN A 21 -30.92 10.10 -16.33
N ILE A 22 -29.61 10.32 -16.16
CA ILE A 22 -28.87 9.93 -14.96
C ILE A 22 -29.52 10.52 -13.70
N ARG A 23 -29.96 11.80 -13.74
CA ARG A 23 -30.64 12.44 -12.61
C ARG A 23 -32.03 11.85 -12.34
N ALA A 24 -32.76 11.42 -13.36
CA ALA A 24 -34.05 10.75 -13.20
C ALA A 24 -33.85 9.36 -12.58
N GLU A 25 -32.89 8.59 -13.08
CA GLU A 25 -32.52 7.27 -12.54
C GLU A 25 -32.07 7.36 -11.08
N ILE A 26 -31.24 8.35 -10.72
CA ILE A 26 -30.83 8.58 -9.32
C ILE A 26 -32.05 8.89 -8.43
N LYS A 27 -33.03 9.64 -8.93
CA LYS A 27 -34.25 9.95 -8.18
C LYS A 27 -35.14 8.72 -8.00
N GLU A 28 -35.19 7.82 -8.98
CA GLU A 28 -35.94 6.58 -8.89
C GLU A 28 -35.26 5.57 -7.97
N ALA A 29 -33.95 5.40 -8.10
CA ALA A 29 -33.14 4.57 -7.20
C ALA A 29 -33.24 5.02 -5.74
N ARG A 30 -33.30 6.34 -5.49
CA ARG A 30 -33.53 6.89 -4.15
C ARG A 30 -34.89 6.54 -3.53
N LYS A 31 -35.90 6.19 -4.34
CA LYS A 31 -37.22 5.76 -3.85
C LYS A 31 -37.26 4.27 -3.52
N MET A 32 -36.27 3.50 -3.96
CA MET A 32 -36.19 2.08 -3.62
C MET A 32 -35.77 1.92 -2.15
N PRO A 33 -36.42 1.02 -1.39
CA PRO A 33 -36.02 0.75 -0.02
C PRO A 33 -34.63 0.13 0.01
N ALA A 34 -33.78 0.60 0.93
CA ALA A 34 -32.48 -0.02 1.18
C ALA A 34 -32.71 -1.35 1.91
N VAL A 35 -32.73 -2.44 1.16
CA VAL A 35 -32.77 -3.80 1.70
C VAL A 35 -31.33 -4.22 1.97
N TYR A 36 -30.98 -4.32 3.25
CA TYR A 36 -29.68 -4.80 3.69
C TYR A 36 -29.73 -6.32 3.81
N ASP A 37 -28.75 -6.99 3.23
CA ASP A 37 -28.55 -8.43 3.36
C ASP A 37 -28.16 -8.75 4.83
N PRO A 38 -28.64 -9.87 5.43
CA PRO A 38 -28.14 -10.34 6.73
C PRO A 38 -26.60 -10.42 6.82
N ASP A 39 -25.90 -10.71 5.71
CA ASP A 39 -24.44 -10.77 5.66
C ASP A 39 -23.79 -9.39 5.44
N CYS A 40 -24.57 -8.35 5.12
CA CYS A 40 -24.11 -6.99 4.88
C CYS A 40 -24.94 -5.98 5.68
N PRO A 41 -24.79 -5.97 7.02
CA PRO A 41 -25.51 -5.04 7.88
C PRO A 41 -25.14 -3.59 7.56
N PRO A 42 -26.05 -2.63 7.81
CA PRO A 42 -25.76 -1.22 7.60
C PRO A 42 -24.57 -0.80 8.45
N SER A 43 -23.65 -0.04 7.86
CA SER A 43 -22.49 0.51 8.59
C SER A 43 -22.98 1.51 9.63
N THR A 44 -23.17 1.04 10.86
CA THR A 44 -23.51 1.89 11.99
C THR A 44 -22.33 2.81 12.33
N PRO A 45 -22.58 3.98 12.94
CA PRO A 45 -21.52 4.88 13.38
C PRO A 45 -20.49 4.21 14.30
N GLU A 46 -20.94 3.21 15.08
CA GLU A 46 -20.11 2.40 15.97
C GLU A 46 -19.14 1.51 15.18
N ALA A 47 -19.63 0.79 14.17
CA ALA A 47 -18.78 -0.03 13.30
C ALA A 47 -17.71 0.83 12.60
N LEU A 48 -18.08 2.03 12.14
CA LEU A 48 -17.13 2.97 11.53
C LEU A 48 -16.05 3.44 12.54
N ALA A 49 -16.40 3.61 13.81
CA ALA A 49 -15.46 3.97 14.86
C ALA A 49 -14.46 2.83 15.15
N GLU A 50 -14.93 1.58 15.17
CA GLU A 50 -14.07 0.39 15.32
C GLU A 50 -13.09 0.24 14.16
N PHE A 51 -13.55 0.40 12.92
CA PHE A 51 -12.67 0.39 11.75
C PHE A 51 -11.64 1.52 11.81
N ALA A 52 -12.04 2.71 12.26
CA ALA A 52 -11.12 3.84 12.42
C ALA A 52 -10.05 3.56 13.50
N ALA A 53 -10.42 2.88 14.59
CA ALA A 53 -9.49 2.46 15.63
C ALA A 53 -8.48 1.42 15.09
N MET A 54 -8.97 0.36 14.44
CA MET A 54 -8.14 -0.68 13.83
C MET A 54 -7.19 -0.12 12.76
N ALA A 55 -7.67 0.83 11.95
CA ALA A 55 -6.84 1.50 10.95
C ALA A 55 -5.73 2.35 11.59
N ARG A 56 -5.99 2.98 12.74
CA ARG A 56 -4.97 3.72 13.50
C ARG A 56 -3.91 2.79 14.07
N GLU A 57 -4.31 1.65 14.64
CA GLU A 57 -3.37 0.64 15.14
C GLU A 57 -2.50 0.07 14.03
N THR A 58 -3.10 -0.31 12.91
CA THR A 58 -2.39 -0.80 11.72
C THR A 58 -1.41 0.24 11.18
N ARG A 59 -1.77 1.54 11.20
CA ARG A 59 -0.85 2.61 10.81
C ARG A 59 0.29 2.81 11.81
N LYS A 60 0.07 2.57 13.11
CA LYS A 60 1.13 2.66 14.13
C LYS A 60 2.15 1.55 13.94
N THR A 61 1.71 0.31 13.72
CA THR A 61 2.61 -0.83 13.47
C THR A 61 3.35 -0.71 12.14
N ARG A 62 2.69 -0.18 11.09
CA ARG A 62 3.30 0.06 9.78
C ARG A 62 4.14 1.34 9.67
N ARG A 63 4.09 2.26 10.63
CA ARG A 63 4.86 3.52 10.58
C ARG A 63 6.32 3.37 10.99
N SER A 64 6.75 2.17 11.35
CA SER A 64 8.14 1.87 11.64
C SER A 64 8.65 0.63 10.91
N PRO A 65 8.72 0.62 9.56
CA PRO A 65 9.58 -0.32 8.86
C PRO A 65 10.90 0.39 8.58
N SER A 66 11.92 0.07 9.37
CA SER A 66 13.32 0.50 9.19
C SER A 66 13.61 2.02 9.12
N PRO A 67 14.30 2.61 10.12
CA PRO A 67 14.75 4.00 10.02
C PRO A 67 15.65 4.20 8.78
N VAL A 68 15.50 5.32 8.10
CA VAL A 68 16.36 5.67 6.96
C VAL A 68 17.74 6.06 7.49
N VAL A 69 18.73 5.22 7.25
CA VAL A 69 20.13 5.45 7.68
C VAL A 69 20.98 5.78 6.46
N ALA A 70 21.85 6.78 6.60
CA ALA A 70 22.87 7.09 5.61
C ALA A 70 24.22 6.49 6.05
N LEU A 71 24.71 5.49 5.31
CA LEU A 71 25.99 4.81 5.58
C LEU A 71 27.00 5.14 4.48
N ARG A 72 28.28 5.31 4.87
CA ARG A 72 29.38 5.41 3.92
C ARG A 72 29.98 4.03 3.68
N VAL A 73 30.10 3.66 2.41
CA VAL A 73 30.58 2.33 2.01
C VAL A 73 31.60 2.52 0.89
N LYS A 74 32.63 1.66 0.83
CA LYS A 74 33.60 1.68 -0.26
C LYS A 74 32.87 1.47 -1.61
N PRO A 75 33.26 2.19 -2.68
CA PRO A 75 32.55 2.15 -3.97
C PRO A 75 32.56 0.75 -4.59
N GLU A 76 33.64 -0.01 -4.41
CA GLU A 76 33.76 -1.39 -4.91
C GLU A 76 32.71 -2.33 -4.30
N VAL A 77 32.43 -2.17 -3.00
CA VAL A 77 31.45 -2.98 -2.28
C VAL A 77 30.03 -2.61 -2.73
N LEU A 78 29.76 -1.31 -2.90
CA LEU A 78 28.47 -0.85 -3.41
C LEU A 78 28.17 -1.42 -4.81
N SER A 79 29.17 -1.48 -5.69
CA SER A 79 29.02 -2.08 -7.02
C SER A 79 28.65 -3.57 -6.94
N LYS A 80 29.26 -4.34 -6.02
CA LYS A 80 28.91 -5.75 -5.80
C LYS A 80 27.46 -5.92 -5.38
N TYR A 81 26.97 -5.10 -4.46
CA TYR A 81 25.57 -5.15 -4.03
C TYR A 81 24.62 -4.74 -5.16
N LYS A 82 24.91 -3.68 -5.91
CA LYS A 82 24.08 -3.25 -7.05
C LYS A 82 23.93 -4.33 -8.12
N ASN A 83 24.97 -5.15 -8.32
CA ASN A 83 24.94 -6.26 -9.28
C ASN A 83 23.97 -7.39 -8.88
N LEU A 84 23.49 -7.45 -7.62
CA LEU A 84 22.43 -8.39 -7.20
C LEU A 84 21.04 -8.04 -7.77
N GLY A 85 20.90 -6.85 -8.36
CA GLY A 85 19.68 -6.41 -9.02
C GLY A 85 18.70 -5.68 -8.10
N LYS A 86 17.42 -5.69 -8.47
CA LYS A 86 16.37 -4.94 -7.76
C LYS A 86 16.18 -5.52 -6.35
N GLY A 87 16.23 -4.66 -5.34
CA GLY A 87 16.10 -5.08 -3.93
C GLY A 87 17.43 -5.32 -3.21
N TYR A 88 18.58 -5.00 -3.83
CA TYR A 88 19.88 -5.10 -3.16
C TYR A 88 19.94 -4.33 -1.83
N THR A 89 19.16 -3.25 -1.68
CA THR A 89 19.04 -2.49 -0.44
C THR A 89 18.38 -3.28 0.68
N SER A 90 17.42 -4.15 0.37
CA SER A 90 16.79 -5.04 1.34
C SER A 90 17.78 -6.12 1.79
N ILE A 91 18.49 -6.74 0.85
CA ILE A 91 19.54 -7.72 1.16
C ILE A 91 20.62 -7.07 2.05
N MET A 92 20.99 -5.82 1.77
CA MET A 92 21.96 -5.09 2.57
C MET A 92 21.46 -4.85 4.00
N ALA A 93 20.16 -4.58 4.18
CA ALA A 93 19.55 -4.46 5.51
C ALA A 93 19.56 -5.81 6.24
N ASP A 94 19.15 -6.89 5.58
CA ASP A 94 19.13 -8.23 6.17
C ASP A 94 20.53 -8.68 6.64
N VAL A 95 21.57 -8.36 5.88
CA VAL A 95 22.96 -8.63 6.26
C VAL A 95 23.37 -7.85 7.50
N LEU A 96 22.98 -6.57 7.60
CA LEU A 96 23.29 -5.74 8.76
C LEU A 96 22.59 -6.28 10.02
N ASP A 97 21.32 -6.67 9.90
CA ASP A 97 20.55 -7.27 10.99
C ASP A 97 21.15 -8.62 11.41
N TYR A 98 21.48 -9.48 10.45
CA TYR A 98 22.10 -10.78 10.71
C TYR A 98 23.45 -10.65 11.43
N VAL A 99 24.28 -9.69 11.04
CA VAL A 99 25.57 -9.42 11.70
C VAL A 99 25.38 -8.86 13.11
N ALA A 100 24.34 -8.04 13.34
CA ALA A 100 24.01 -7.53 14.66
C ALA A 100 23.56 -8.65 15.62
N GLU A 101 22.83 -9.65 15.12
CA GLU A 101 22.37 -10.81 15.90
C GLU A 101 23.48 -11.85 16.17
N ASN A 102 24.54 -11.86 15.35
CA ASN A 102 25.65 -12.82 15.45
C ASN A 102 26.98 -12.11 15.78
N PRO A 103 27.22 -11.77 17.06
CA PRO A 103 28.35 -10.93 17.47
C PRO A 103 29.72 -11.57 17.17
N GLU A 104 29.80 -12.89 17.00
CA GLU A 104 31.04 -13.57 16.59
C GLU A 104 31.58 -13.10 15.24
N ILE A 105 30.68 -12.69 14.33
CA ILE A 105 31.05 -12.16 13.02
C ILE A 105 31.67 -10.76 13.18
N LEU A 106 31.11 -9.94 14.07
CA LEU A 106 31.62 -8.60 14.37
C LEU A 106 33.06 -8.66 14.92
N TYR A 107 33.33 -9.58 15.84
CA TYR A 107 34.68 -9.73 16.42
C TYR A 107 35.74 -10.18 15.42
N LYS A 108 35.37 -10.97 14.39
CA LYS A 108 36.29 -11.36 13.32
C LYS A 108 36.60 -10.18 12.40
N ILE A 109 35.62 -9.33 12.13
CA ILE A 109 35.79 -8.16 11.28
C ILE A 109 36.65 -7.10 11.98
N SER A 110 36.44 -6.86 13.28
CA SER A 110 37.19 -5.84 14.03
C SER A 110 38.66 -6.18 14.29
N LYS A 111 39.03 -7.47 14.30
CA LYS A 111 40.40 -7.93 14.55
C LYS A 111 41.27 -8.04 13.29
N THR A 112 40.74 -7.76 12.12
CA THR A 112 41.53 -7.84 10.86
C THR A 112 42.36 -6.56 10.62
N ASP A 113 42.21 -5.54 11.47
CA ASP A 113 42.93 -4.26 11.39
C ASP A 113 43.99 -4.06 12.52
N GLU A 114 44.31 -5.10 13.30
CA GLU A 114 45.48 -5.14 14.23
C GLU A 114 46.56 -6.09 13.68
#